data_AF-A0A3N5IF08-F1
#
_entry.id   AF-A0A3N5IF08-F1
#
_cell.length_a   1.000
_cell.length_b   1.000
_cell.length_c   1.000
_cell.angle_alpha   90.00
_cell.angle_beta   90.00
_cell.angle_gamma   90.00
#
_symmetry.space_group_name_H-M   'P 1'
#
loop_
_entity.id
_entity.type
_entity.pdbx_description
1 polymer ?
#
loop_
_entity_poly.entity_id
_entity_poly.type
_entity_poly.pdbx_seq_one_letter_code
_entity_poly.pdbx_strand_id
1 'polypeptide(L)'
;GKGEFFGEACLTGQLVRTITATALEDSTIMRIDKAAMIRVLHDEPTLADFFMSHLLSRNIQIEEALVDQLFNSSEKRLARILLLLAHFGKERQVVEPTIPKISQETLADMVGTTRSRVSFFLNKFRKLGFIDYNGGMRIRSSLLNIVLLD
;
A
#
# COMPACT_ATOMS: atom_id res chain seq x y z
N GLY A 1 1.93 5.06 -5.04
CA GLY A 1 1.52 6.46 -4.73
C GLY A 1 2.08 7.41 -5.77
N LYS A 2 1.90 8.72 -5.58
CA LYS A 2 2.42 9.74 -6.53
C LYS A 2 3.92 9.56 -6.77
N GLY A 3 4.33 9.49 -8.04
CA GLY A 3 5.72 9.31 -8.45
C GLY A 3 6.24 7.87 -8.44
N GLU A 4 5.41 6.89 -8.06
CA GLU A 4 5.79 5.48 -8.10
C GLU A 4 5.48 4.84 -9.46
N PHE A 5 6.31 3.89 -9.86
CA PHE A 5 6.09 3.01 -11.01
C PHE A 5 5.25 1.81 -10.59
N PHE A 6 4.53 1.23 -11.55
CA PHE A 6 3.89 -0.07 -11.44
C PHE A 6 3.71 -0.70 -12.83
N GLY A 7 3.56 -2.03 -12.86
CA GLY A 7 3.37 -2.79 -14.10
C GLY A 7 4.67 -3.21 -14.79
N GLU A 8 5.80 -3.04 -14.11
CA GLU A 8 7.17 -3.39 -14.48
C GLU A 8 7.35 -4.86 -14.84
N ALA A 9 6.48 -5.75 -14.33
CA ALA A 9 6.48 -7.18 -14.68
C ALA A 9 6.36 -7.43 -16.19
N CYS A 10 5.81 -6.51 -16.98
CA CYS A 10 5.78 -6.66 -18.44
C CYS A 10 7.18 -6.60 -19.10
N LEU A 11 8.18 -6.07 -18.40
CA LEU A 11 9.57 -6.00 -18.86
C LEU A 11 10.28 -7.36 -18.76
N THR A 12 9.82 -8.27 -17.91
CA THR A 12 10.46 -9.58 -17.67
C THR A 12 10.15 -10.64 -18.74
N GLY A 13 9.43 -10.26 -19.80
CA GLY A 13 9.04 -11.18 -20.87
C GLY A 13 7.76 -11.98 -20.60
N GLN A 14 7.08 -11.73 -19.48
CA GLN A 14 5.75 -12.32 -19.23
C GLN A 14 4.74 -11.89 -20.30
N LEU A 15 4.08 -12.89 -20.91
CA LEU A 15 3.10 -12.70 -21.98
C LEU A 15 1.70 -12.35 -21.46
N VAL A 16 1.41 -12.68 -20.19
CA VAL A 16 0.09 -12.51 -19.58
C VAL A 16 0.21 -11.62 -18.35
N ARG A 17 -0.75 -10.70 -18.19
CA ARG A 17 -0.87 -9.89 -16.98
C ARG A 17 -1.45 -10.75 -15.85
N THR A 18 -0.66 -10.96 -14.80
CA THR A 18 -1.06 -11.71 -13.61
C THR A 18 -1.63 -10.83 -12.49
N ILE A 19 -1.54 -9.51 -12.65
CA ILE A 19 -1.94 -8.52 -11.66
C ILE A 19 -2.80 -7.46 -12.34
N THR A 20 -3.87 -7.04 -11.65
CA THR A 20 -4.70 -5.89 -12.00
C THR A 20 -4.36 -4.70 -11.12
N ALA A 21 -4.47 -3.49 -11.68
CA ALA A 21 -4.30 -2.25 -10.93
C ALA A 21 -5.60 -1.44 -11.03
N THR A 22 -6.16 -1.06 -9.87
CA THR A 22 -7.39 -0.29 -9.76
C THR A 22 -7.09 1.01 -9.03
N ALA A 23 -7.47 2.14 -9.60
CA ALA A 23 -7.36 3.43 -8.92
C ALA A 23 -8.40 3.50 -7.78
N LEU A 24 -7.95 3.84 -6.57
CA LEU A 24 -8.83 4.01 -5.40
C LEU A 24 -9.45 5.42 -5.31
N GLU A 25 -8.86 6.38 -6.02
CA GLU A 25 -9.27 7.77 -6.11
C GLU A 25 -8.97 8.30 -7.52
N ASP A 26 -9.49 9.48 -7.85
CA ASP A 26 -9.21 10.15 -9.12
C ASP A 26 -7.70 10.32 -9.30
N SER A 27 -7.16 9.70 -10.35
CA SER A 27 -5.73 9.54 -10.55
C SER A 27 -5.32 9.93 -11.96
N THR A 28 -4.19 10.62 -12.08
CA THR A 28 -3.52 10.85 -13.37
C THR A 28 -2.37 9.87 -13.52
N ILE A 29 -2.41 9.04 -14.56
CA ILE A 29 -1.44 7.96 -14.81
C ILE A 29 -0.75 8.24 -16.14
N MET A 30 0.59 8.25 -16.12
CA MET A 30 1.39 8.30 -17.34
C MET A 30 1.70 6.87 -17.79
N ARG A 31 1.30 6.53 -19.02
CA ARG A 31 1.64 5.25 -19.63
C ARG A 31 2.93 5.39 -20.42
N ILE A 32 3.86 4.46 -20.21
CA ILE A 32 5.06 4.28 -21.03
C ILE A 32 4.92 2.94 -21.74
N ASP A 33 5.07 2.94 -23.06
CA ASP A 33 5.06 1.69 -23.83
C ASP A 33 6.32 0.86 -23.55
N LYS A 34 6.16 -0.47 -23.48
CA LYS A 34 7.25 -1.41 -23.16
C LYS A 34 8.50 -1.17 -24.01
N ALA A 35 8.34 -1.02 -25.32
CA ALA A 35 9.47 -0.80 -26.23
C ALA A 35 10.16 0.55 -25.98
N ALA A 36 9.39 1.59 -25.63
CA ALA A 36 9.95 2.88 -25.25
C ALA A 36 10.70 2.79 -23.93
N MET A 37 10.14 2.14 -22.91
CA MET A 37 10.80 1.94 -21.62
C MET A 37 12.13 1.20 -21.78
N ILE A 38 12.16 0.11 -22.55
CA ILE A 38 13.40 -0.65 -22.80
C ILE A 38 14.46 0.23 -23.46
N ARG A 39 14.10 0.99 -24.50
CA ARG A 39 15.06 1.91 -25.15
C ARG A 39 15.62 2.94 -24.18
N VAL A 40 14.75 3.65 -23.46
CA VAL A 40 15.20 4.72 -22.54
C VAL A 40 16.04 4.14 -21.39
N LEU A 41 15.74 2.94 -20.90
CA LEU A 41 16.59 2.27 -19.91
C LEU A 41 18.01 1.95 -20.43
N HIS A 42 18.16 1.72 -21.73
CA HIS A 42 19.47 1.52 -22.35
C HIS A 42 20.19 2.84 -22.65
N ASP A 43 19.44 3.84 -23.12
CA ASP A 43 20.00 5.09 -23.64
C ASP A 43 20.25 6.13 -22.54
N GLU A 44 19.52 6.09 -21.42
CA GLU A 44 19.56 7.09 -20.35
C GLU A 44 19.98 6.46 -19.00
N PRO A 45 21.28 6.47 -18.65
CA PRO A 45 21.79 5.85 -17.42
C PRO A 45 21.14 6.38 -16.14
N THR A 46 20.83 7.68 -16.08
CA THR A 46 20.19 8.29 -14.90
C THR A 46 18.79 7.71 -14.66
N LEU A 47 18.03 7.40 -15.71
CA LEU A 47 16.74 6.73 -15.56
C LEU A 47 16.95 5.27 -15.11
N ALA A 48 17.96 4.58 -15.66
CA ALA A 48 18.26 3.21 -15.29
C ALA A 48 18.59 3.09 -13.79
N ASP A 49 19.43 3.97 -13.27
CA ASP A 49 19.78 4.01 -11.84
C ASP A 49 18.56 4.28 -10.95
N PHE A 50 17.72 5.23 -11.36
CA PHE A 50 16.47 5.53 -10.66
C PHE A 50 15.53 4.31 -10.67
N PHE A 51 15.38 3.65 -11.82
CA PHE A 51 14.50 2.50 -11.97
C PHE A 51 15.01 1.30 -11.16
N MET A 52 16.32 1.05 -11.13
CA MET A 52 16.94 0.04 -10.28
C MET A 52 16.70 0.31 -8.80
N SER A 53 16.86 1.56 -8.35
CA SER A 53 16.57 1.96 -6.97
C SER A 53 15.09 1.73 -6.60
N HIS A 54 14.19 2.01 -7.53
CA HIS A 54 12.77 1.70 -7.38
C HIS A 54 12.51 0.19 -7.23
N LEU A 55 13.09 -0.65 -8.10
CA LEU A 55 12.94 -2.11 -8.04
C LEU A 55 13.48 -2.70 -6.72
N LEU A 56 14.64 -2.24 -6.26
CA LEU A 56 15.21 -2.67 -4.98
C LEU A 56 14.33 -2.27 -3.80
N SER A 57 13.84 -1.03 -3.79
CA SER A 57 12.89 -0.57 -2.77
C SER A 57 11.60 -1.41 -2.78
N ARG A 58 11.12 -1.79 -3.97
CA ARG A 58 9.94 -2.62 -4.12
C ARG A 58 10.16 -4.04 -3.60
N ASN A 59 11.32 -4.64 -3.86
CA ASN A 59 11.66 -5.96 -3.34
C ASN A 59 11.68 -5.98 -1.80
N ILE A 60 12.32 -4.98 -1.18
CA ILE A 60 12.33 -4.84 0.28
C ILE A 60 10.91 -4.78 0.84
N GLN A 61 10.03 -3.96 0.24
CA GLN A 61 8.63 -3.88 0.68
C GLN A 61 7.87 -5.21 0.54
N ILE A 62 8.16 -6.00 -0.51
CA ILE A 62 7.54 -7.32 -0.70
C ILE A 62 8.03 -8.28 0.38
N GLU A 63 9.33 -8.29 0.67
CA GLU A 63 9.90 -9.12 1.75
C GLU A 63 9.32 -8.75 3.12
N GLU A 64 9.22 -7.46 3.43
CA GLU A 64 8.56 -6.97 4.65
C GLU A 64 7.10 -7.42 4.73
N ALA A 65 6.35 -7.31 3.63
CA ALA A 65 4.96 -7.77 3.57
C ALA A 65 4.82 -9.29 3.77
N LEU A 66 5.77 -10.08 3.26
CA LEU A 66 5.83 -11.53 3.47
C LEU A 66 6.11 -11.88 4.93
N VAL A 67 7.08 -11.20 5.55
CA VAL A 67 7.37 -11.35 6.99
C VAL A 67 6.13 -10.98 7.82
N ASP A 68 5.48 -9.86 7.52
CA ASP A 68 4.25 -9.45 8.18
C ASP A 68 3.15 -10.50 8.03
N GLN A 69 2.99 -11.11 6.85
CA GLN A 69 2.02 -12.16 6.63
C GLN A 69 2.28 -13.43 7.44
N LEU A 70 3.55 -13.81 7.63
CA LEU A 70 3.95 -15.04 8.31
C LEU A 70 3.94 -14.91 9.84
N PHE A 71 4.31 -13.75 10.37
CA PHE A 71 4.58 -13.59 11.79
C PHE A 71 3.56 -12.70 12.52
N ASN A 72 2.75 -11.92 11.81
CA ASN A 72 1.80 -11.00 12.44
C ASN A 72 0.34 -11.43 12.28
N SER A 73 -0.42 -11.23 13.36
CA SER A 73 -1.86 -11.47 13.37
C SER A 73 -2.57 -10.60 12.33
N SER A 74 -3.73 -11.06 11.84
CA SER A 74 -4.55 -10.27 10.91
C SER A 74 -5.00 -8.94 11.51
N GLU A 75 -5.09 -8.83 12.85
CA GLU A 75 -5.33 -7.56 13.54
C GLU A 75 -4.15 -6.59 13.39
N LYS A 76 -2.92 -7.04 13.69
CA LYS A 76 -1.70 -6.22 13.54
C LYS A 76 -1.50 -5.81 12.09
N ARG A 77 -1.71 -6.73 11.14
CA ARG A 77 -1.62 -6.45 9.70
C ARG A 77 -2.64 -5.40 9.24
N LEU A 78 -3.89 -5.47 9.70
CA LEU A 78 -4.88 -4.43 9.41
C LEU A 78 -4.45 -3.07 9.95
N ALA A 79 -3.95 -3.00 11.19
CA ALA A 79 -3.47 -1.75 11.77
C ALA A 79 -2.33 -1.14 10.93
N ARG A 80 -1.35 -1.95 10.49
CA ARG A 80 -0.25 -1.51 9.62
C ARG A 80 -0.74 -0.97 8.28
N ILE A 81 -1.65 -1.68 7.61
CA ILE A 81 -2.23 -1.24 6.33
C ILE A 81 -2.95 0.11 6.48
N LEU A 82 -3.73 0.28 7.54
CA LEU A 82 -4.43 1.55 7.80
C LEU A 82 -3.44 2.71 8.03
N LEU A 83 -2.37 2.48 8.78
CA LEU A 83 -1.32 3.49 9.00
C LEU A 83 -0.59 3.84 7.69
N LEU A 84 -0.29 2.85 6.84
CA LEU A 84 0.35 3.05 5.55
C LEU A 84 -0.54 3.87 4.59
N LEU A 85 -1.82 3.51 4.50
CA LEU A 85 -2.82 4.22 3.68
C LEU A 85 -3.01 5.66 4.16
N ALA A 86 -2.82 5.92 5.45
CA ALA A 86 -2.90 7.26 6.01
C ALA A 86 -1.61 8.08 5.81
N HIS A 87 -0.65 7.56 5.04
CA HIS A 87 0.67 8.17 4.83
C HIS A 87 1.38 8.54 6.14
N PHE A 88 1.13 7.78 7.19
CA PHE A 88 1.70 8.03 8.51
C PHE A 88 3.23 7.94 8.43
N GLY A 89 3.94 9.01 8.81
CA GLY A 89 5.41 9.08 8.77
C GLY A 89 6.03 9.71 7.51
N LYS A 90 5.24 10.19 6.53
CA LYS A 90 5.76 10.97 5.38
C LYS A 90 5.57 12.48 5.57
N GLU A 91 6.37 13.29 4.86
CA GLU A 91 6.72 14.73 5.01
C GLU A 91 5.59 15.77 5.22
N ARG A 92 4.32 15.38 5.31
CA ARG A 92 3.23 16.26 5.74
C ARG A 92 2.49 15.62 6.90
N GLN A 93 2.88 16.00 8.11
CA GLN A 93 2.15 15.67 9.33
C GLN A 93 0.78 16.34 9.32
N VAL A 94 -0.21 15.68 8.72
CA VAL A 94 -1.60 15.90 9.10
C VAL A 94 -1.77 15.17 10.41
N VAL A 95 -2.21 15.87 11.45
CA VAL A 95 -2.31 15.33 12.83
C VAL A 95 -3.25 14.10 12.89
N GLU A 96 -4.17 13.97 11.94
CA GLU A 96 -5.08 12.82 11.81
C GLU A 96 -5.45 12.56 10.34
N PRO A 97 -4.64 11.81 9.59
CA PRO A 97 -4.89 11.55 8.18
C PRO A 97 -6.18 10.74 7.99
N THR A 98 -6.97 11.14 6.99
CA THR A 98 -8.17 10.42 6.57
C THR A 98 -7.80 9.56 5.37
N ILE A 99 -8.04 8.26 5.44
CA ILE A 99 -7.78 7.37 4.31
C ILE A 99 -8.93 7.47 3.28
N PRO A 100 -8.63 7.26 1.98
CA PRO A 100 -9.65 7.17 0.94
C PRO A 100 -10.73 6.15 1.30
N LYS A 101 -11.92 6.30 0.71
CA LYS A 101 -13.00 5.33 0.87
C LYS A 101 -12.59 4.00 0.29
N ILE A 102 -12.24 3.06 1.17
CA ILE A 102 -11.89 1.68 0.82
C ILE A 102 -12.92 0.72 1.39
N SER A 103 -13.31 -0.27 0.60
CA SER A 103 -14.27 -1.27 1.06
C SER A 103 -13.61 -2.23 2.08
N GLN A 104 -14.41 -2.79 2.98
CA GLN A 104 -13.91 -3.82 3.89
C GLN A 104 -13.49 -5.11 3.17
N GLU A 105 -14.04 -5.38 1.98
CA GLU A 105 -13.63 -6.51 1.14
C GLU A 105 -12.19 -6.28 0.63
N THR A 106 -11.93 -5.10 0.09
CA THR A 106 -10.59 -4.70 -0.36
C THR A 106 -9.57 -4.73 0.78
N LEU A 107 -9.95 -4.27 1.98
CA LEU A 107 -9.11 -4.41 3.17
C LEU A 107 -8.87 -5.87 3.55
N ALA A 108 -9.87 -6.74 3.38
CA ALA A 108 -9.74 -8.17 3.66
C ALA A 108 -8.75 -8.84 2.71
N ASP A 109 -8.82 -8.50 1.41
CA ASP A 109 -7.87 -8.96 0.40
C ASP A 109 -6.45 -8.48 0.72
N MET A 110 -6.28 -7.20 1.07
CA MET A 110 -4.97 -6.62 1.44
C MET A 110 -4.39 -7.25 2.71
N VAL A 111 -5.23 -7.55 3.71
CA VAL A 111 -4.82 -8.19 4.97
C VAL A 111 -4.63 -9.71 4.78
N GLY A 112 -5.19 -10.32 3.73
CA GLY A 112 -5.24 -11.78 3.58
C GLY A 112 -6.11 -12.42 4.67
N THR A 113 -7.31 -11.90 4.88
CA THR A 113 -8.28 -12.42 5.85
C THR A 113 -9.72 -12.30 5.34
N THR A 114 -10.73 -12.60 6.17
CA THR A 114 -12.13 -12.46 5.77
C THR A 114 -12.66 -11.06 6.06
N ARG A 115 -13.61 -10.59 5.24
CA ARG A 115 -14.35 -9.34 5.50
C ARG A 115 -14.95 -9.27 6.90
N SER A 116 -15.47 -10.39 7.42
CA SER A 116 -16.03 -10.45 8.77
C SER A 116 -14.99 -10.17 9.86
N ARG A 117 -13.76 -10.68 9.71
CA ARG A 117 -12.65 -10.39 10.64
C ARG A 117 -12.20 -8.93 10.54
N VAL A 118 -12.11 -8.37 9.34
CA VAL A 118 -11.85 -6.93 9.15
C VAL A 118 -12.91 -6.08 9.84
N SER A 119 -14.20 -6.37 9.62
CA SER A 119 -15.31 -5.66 10.28
C SER A 119 -15.21 -5.73 11.81
N PHE A 120 -14.90 -6.91 12.34
CA PHE A 120 -14.68 -7.10 13.78
C PHE A 120 -13.55 -6.22 14.32
N PHE A 121 -12.38 -6.21 13.67
CA PHE A 121 -11.24 -5.41 14.09
C PHE A 121 -11.48 -3.91 13.94
N LEU A 122 -12.09 -3.45 12.84
CA LEU A 122 -12.44 -2.03 12.67
C LEU A 122 -13.40 -1.55 13.78
N ASN A 123 -14.38 -2.38 14.17
CA ASN A 123 -15.25 -2.06 15.29
C ASN A 123 -14.51 -1.99 16.62
N LYS A 124 -13.54 -2.90 16.85
CA LYS A 124 -12.65 -2.87 18.02
C LYS A 124 -11.82 -1.58 18.04
N PHE A 125 -11.14 -1.25 16.94
CA PHE A 125 -10.34 -0.02 16.81
C PHE A 125 -11.16 1.24 17.04
N ARG A 126 -12.41 1.29 16.53
CA ARG A 126 -13.32 2.41 16.80
C ARG A 126 -13.68 2.52 18.28
N LYS A 127 -14.01 1.41 18.94
CA LYS A 127 -14.34 1.40 20.38
C LYS A 127 -13.15 1.85 21.24
N LEU A 128 -11.93 1.54 20.81
CA LEU A 128 -10.69 1.97 21.46
C LEU A 128 -10.26 3.39 21.06
N GLY A 129 -11.03 4.07 20.21
CA GLY A 129 -10.76 5.44 19.77
C GLY A 129 -9.65 5.57 18.73
N PHE A 130 -9.10 4.48 18.19
CA PHE A 130 -8.00 4.50 17.23
C PHE A 130 -8.42 4.96 15.83
N ILE A 131 -9.69 4.80 15.49
CA ILE A 131 -10.27 5.26 14.23
C ILE A 131 -11.63 5.92 14.44
N ASP A 132 -12.02 6.80 13.52
CA ASP A 132 -13.34 7.43 13.47
C ASP A 132 -13.85 7.58 12.03
N TYR A 133 -15.17 7.67 11.83
CA TYR A 133 -15.81 7.76 10.51
C TYR A 133 -16.41 9.16 10.29
N ASN A 134 -15.59 10.13 9.86
CA ASN A 134 -16.01 11.50 9.54
C ASN A 134 -15.72 11.84 8.08
N GLY A 135 -16.65 11.51 7.16
CA GLY A 135 -16.47 11.72 5.71
C GLY A 135 -15.48 10.76 5.02
N GLY A 136 -14.77 9.97 5.82
CA GLY A 136 -13.83 8.90 5.49
C GLY A 136 -13.39 8.22 6.78
N MET A 137 -12.42 7.31 6.73
CA MET A 137 -11.88 6.70 7.95
C MET A 137 -10.67 7.50 8.41
N ARG A 138 -10.81 8.19 9.55
CA ARG A 138 -9.74 8.94 10.18
C ARG A 138 -8.92 8.01 11.05
N ILE A 139 -7.60 8.04 10.89
CA ILE A 139 -6.66 7.20 11.65
C ILE A 139 -5.97 8.06 12.70
N ARG A 140 -5.98 7.64 13.97
CA ARG A 140 -5.24 8.29 15.05
C ARG A 140 -3.87 7.65 15.24
N SER A 141 -2.89 8.45 15.63
CA SER A 141 -1.52 8.00 15.93
C SER A 141 -1.46 6.88 16.98
N SER A 142 -2.41 6.85 17.91
CA SER A 142 -2.54 5.79 18.92
C SER A 142 -2.75 4.38 18.33
N LEU A 143 -3.15 4.25 17.06
CA LEU A 143 -3.22 2.95 16.38
C LEU A 143 -1.84 2.26 16.31
N LEU A 144 -0.74 3.02 16.36
CA LEU A 144 0.63 2.49 16.46
C LEU A 144 0.80 1.55 17.65
N ASN A 145 0.04 1.74 18.74
CA ASN A 145 0.12 0.87 19.91
C ASN A 145 -0.26 -0.58 19.57
N ILE A 146 -1.13 -0.82 18.59
CA ILE A 146 -1.44 -2.18 18.13
C ILE A 146 -0.26 -2.82 17.41
N VAL A 147 0.57 -2.02 16.77
CA VAL A 147 1.73 -2.48 15.99
C VAL A 147 2.96 -2.69 16.85
N LEU A 148 3.15 -1.83 17.86
CA LEU A 148 4.34 -1.78 18.71
C LEU A 148 4.25 -2.63 19.97
N LEU A 149 3.03 -2.96 20.43
CA LEU A 149 2.84 -3.83 21.59
C LEU A 149 2.77 -5.28 21.12
N ASP A 150 3.61 -6.13 21.70
CA ASP A 150 3.64 -7.57 21.43
C ASP A 150 2.42 -8.31 21.97
#